data_AF-A0A561EM99-F1
#
_entry.id   AF-A0A561EM99-F1
#
_cell.length_a   1.000
_cell.length_b   1.000
_cell.length_c   1.000
_cell.angle_alpha   90.00
_cell.angle_beta   90.00
_cell.angle_gamma   90.00
#
_symmetry.space_group_name_H-M   'P 1'
#
loop_
_entity.id
_entity.type
_entity.pdbx_description
1 polymer ?
#
loop_
_entity_poly.entity_id
_entity_poly.type
_entity_poly.pdbx_seq_one_letter_code
_entity_poly.pdbx_strand_id
1 'polypeptide(L)'
;MDLEHELTRLLEDSVDGMAVPVHTIVAEATVRGRRFRIRRRLQTAAAALSVAALVGTGAVIGLPHRPPAAPTAPAVSAPMPSAMPTTSATPTTSDRIAKILSDLLPPGTSLRQYSKVTVSAHTITFDVEYDDGQGGPVAVWVTLESRRPTGEAPDCENALEAGDIDRLSCKDAVTTDGTDVVVKRTMSGAGVIAFECSFHPRDGVVVVITASNGTIDNPTEPGQRMTATRAVPPLTPSAWSTVAESPRWQLLAQQEHLTPEP
;
A
#
# COMPACT_ATOMS: atom_id res chain seq x y z
N MET A 1 37.11 -2.80 47.17
CA MET A 1 36.58 -4.02 46.51
C MET A 1 35.04 -4.09 46.57
N ASP A 2 34.34 -3.09 47.14
CA ASP A 2 32.87 -3.11 47.30
C ASP A 2 32.06 -2.61 46.09
N LEU A 3 32.64 -1.75 45.24
CA LEU A 3 31.87 -1.07 44.19
C LEU A 3 31.27 -2.05 43.16
N GLU A 4 32.00 -3.09 42.79
CA GLU A 4 31.53 -4.08 41.81
C GLU A 4 30.41 -4.97 42.37
N HIS A 5 30.44 -5.27 43.67
CA HIS A 5 29.38 -6.03 44.33
C HIS A 5 28.10 -5.21 44.44
N GLU A 6 28.21 -3.91 44.72
CA GLU A 6 27.07 -3.00 44.79
C GLU A 6 26.43 -2.76 43.41
N LEU A 7 27.25 -2.63 42.36
CA LEU A 7 26.79 -2.53 40.97
C LEU A 7 26.07 -3.80 40.51
N THR A 8 26.62 -4.97 40.87
CA THR A 8 26.00 -6.26 40.55
C THR A 8 24.63 -6.37 41.21
N ARG A 9 24.51 -5.95 42.47
CA ARG A 9 23.23 -5.94 43.20
C ARG A 9 22.20 -5.00 42.59
N LEU A 10 22.60 -3.79 42.20
CA LEU A 10 21.70 -2.80 41.60
C LEU A 10 21.21 -3.22 40.21
N LEU A 11 22.06 -3.90 39.44
CA LEU A 11 21.67 -4.44 38.14
C LEU A 11 20.72 -5.63 38.28
N GLU A 12 20.97 -6.53 39.24
CA GLU A 12 20.09 -7.68 39.51
C GLU A 12 18.69 -7.22 39.97
N ASP A 13 18.62 -6.23 40.86
CA ASP A 13 17.36 -5.64 41.36
C ASP A 13 16.59 -4.89 40.25
N SER A 14 17.30 -4.24 39.33
CA SER A 14 16.68 -3.54 38.18
C SER A 14 16.14 -4.52 37.12
N VAL A 15 16.74 -5.70 36.97
CA VAL A 15 16.31 -6.72 36.00
C VAL A 15 15.10 -7.50 36.51
N ASP A 16 15.02 -7.79 37.81
CA ASP A 16 13.85 -8.47 38.41
C ASP A 16 12.56 -7.63 38.28
N GLY A 17 12.67 -6.30 38.26
CA GLY A 17 11.55 -5.39 37.99
C GLY A 17 11.09 -5.31 36.53
N MET A 18 11.88 -5.82 35.58
CA MET A 18 11.61 -5.78 34.13
C MET A 18 11.11 -7.11 33.58
N ALA A 19 10.49 -7.94 34.42
CA ALA A 19 9.80 -9.14 33.98
C ALA A 19 8.64 -8.76 33.05
N VAL A 20 8.92 -8.72 31.74
CA VAL A 20 7.90 -8.55 30.70
C VAL A 20 6.88 -9.67 30.91
N PRO A 21 5.58 -9.37 31.07
CA PRO A 21 4.58 -10.38 31.35
C PRO A 21 4.30 -11.18 30.05
N VAL A 22 5.25 -12.03 29.66
CA VAL A 22 5.18 -12.87 28.45
C VAL A 22 3.90 -13.70 28.46
N HIS A 23 3.45 -14.12 29.64
CA HIS A 23 2.22 -14.88 29.79
C HIS A 23 0.95 -14.09 29.41
N THR A 24 0.87 -12.78 29.66
CA THR A 24 -0.28 -11.96 29.23
C THR A 24 -0.22 -11.71 27.73
N ILE A 25 0.97 -11.42 27.18
CA ILE A 25 1.17 -11.21 25.74
C ILE A 25 0.80 -12.48 24.96
N VAL A 26 1.27 -13.66 25.42
CA VAL A 26 0.95 -14.94 24.78
C VAL A 26 -0.53 -15.28 24.93
N ALA A 27 -1.12 -15.06 26.11
CA ALA A 27 -2.54 -15.29 26.33
C ALA A 27 -3.40 -14.44 25.38
N GLU A 28 -3.10 -13.15 25.24
CA GLU A 28 -3.86 -12.27 24.35
C GLU A 28 -3.66 -12.61 22.87
N ALA A 29 -2.43 -12.96 22.47
CA ALA A 29 -2.13 -13.43 21.12
C ALA A 29 -2.87 -14.74 20.78
N THR A 30 -3.01 -15.68 21.73
CA THR A 30 -3.77 -16.92 21.50
C THR A 30 -5.27 -16.67 21.34
N VAL A 31 -5.84 -15.74 22.11
CA VAL A 31 -7.25 -15.35 22.01
C VAL A 31 -7.53 -14.70 20.66
N ARG A 32 -6.68 -13.75 20.22
CA ARG A 32 -6.79 -13.12 18.89
C ARG A 32 -6.64 -14.16 17.77
N GLY A 33 -5.65 -15.05 17.86
CA GLY A 33 -5.41 -16.10 16.87
C GLY A 33 -6.58 -17.10 16.73
N ARG A 34 -7.26 -17.43 17.82
CA ARG A 34 -8.43 -18.32 17.80
C ARG A 34 -9.62 -17.69 17.05
N ARG A 35 -9.87 -16.39 17.25
CA ARG A 35 -10.93 -15.65 16.54
C ARG A 35 -10.69 -15.61 15.04
N PHE A 36 -9.47 -15.33 14.60
CA PHE A 36 -9.13 -15.32 13.16
C PHE A 36 -9.32 -16.69 12.50
N ARG A 37 -8.92 -17.79 13.16
CA ARG A 37 -9.11 -19.14 12.62
C ARG A 37 -10.59 -19.53 12.50
N ILE A 38 -11.43 -19.13 13.45
CA ILE A 38 -12.87 -19.39 13.38
C ILE A 38 -13.50 -18.67 12.18
N ARG A 39 -13.16 -17.39 11.97
CA ARG A 39 -13.64 -16.62 10.80
C ARG A 39 -13.19 -17.25 9.48
N ARG A 40 -11.92 -17.65 9.37
CA ARG A 40 -11.40 -18.30 8.16
C ARG A 40 -12.10 -19.63 7.86
N ARG A 41 -12.43 -20.42 8.89
CA ARG A 41 -13.18 -21.68 8.72
C ARG A 41 -14.61 -21.46 8.24
N LEU A 42 -15.29 -20.43 8.71
CA LEU A 42 -16.63 -20.06 8.25
C LEU A 42 -16.61 -19.59 6.79
N GLN A 43 -15.60 -18.82 6.39
CA GLN A 43 -15.43 -18.39 5.00
C GLN A 43 -15.14 -19.57 4.05
N THR A 44 -14.35 -20.56 4.47
CA THR A 44 -14.07 -21.75 3.64
C THR A 44 -15.26 -22.70 3.53
N ALA A 45 -16.18 -22.71 4.50
CA ALA A 45 -17.38 -23.56 4.44
C ALA A 45 -18.43 -23.02 3.45
N ALA A 46 -18.48 -21.69 3.24
CA ALA A 46 -19.39 -21.08 2.26
C ALA A 46 -18.96 -21.31 0.79
N ALA A 47 -17.67 -21.59 0.53
CA ALA A 47 -17.13 -21.77 -0.81
C ALA A 47 -17.21 -23.22 -1.34
N ALA A 48 -17.59 -24.20 -0.51
CA ALA A 48 -17.60 -25.62 -0.87
C ALA A 48 -18.91 -26.12 -1.50
N LEU A 49 -19.93 -25.27 -1.66
CA LEU A 49 -21.24 -25.64 -2.21
C LEU A 49 -21.44 -25.29 -3.71
N SER A 50 -20.46 -24.69 -4.39
CA SER A 50 -20.66 -24.15 -5.75
C SER A 50 -19.75 -24.69 -6.86
N VAL A 51 -18.97 -25.76 -6.62
CA VAL A 51 -18.13 -26.36 -7.69
C VAL A 51 -18.48 -27.82 -7.89
N ALA A 52 -19.63 -28.04 -8.52
CA ALA A 52 -19.97 -29.30 -9.17
C ALA A 52 -20.74 -29.00 -10.46
N ALA A 53 -20.01 -28.59 -11.51
CA ALA A 53 -20.26 -28.93 -12.91
C ALA A 53 -19.50 -27.98 -13.83
N LEU A 54 -18.42 -28.45 -14.46
CA LEU A 54 -18.36 -28.49 -15.92
C LEU A 54 -17.12 -29.25 -16.40
N VAL A 55 -17.44 -30.28 -17.18
CA VAL A 55 -16.59 -31.19 -17.94
C VAL A 55 -16.08 -30.46 -19.19
N GLY A 56 -14.87 -30.78 -19.67
CA GLY A 56 -14.52 -30.45 -21.06
C GLY A 56 -13.06 -30.57 -21.44
N THR A 57 -12.66 -31.74 -21.90
CA THR A 57 -11.40 -32.13 -22.54
C THR A 57 -10.98 -31.30 -23.76
N GLY A 58 -9.68 -31.13 -24.00
CA GLY A 58 -9.16 -30.78 -25.33
C GLY A 58 -7.66 -30.45 -25.37
N ALA A 59 -6.83 -31.45 -25.62
CA ALA A 59 -5.40 -31.33 -25.93
C ALA A 59 -5.17 -31.50 -27.44
N VAL A 60 -4.35 -30.65 -28.09
CA VAL A 60 -3.65 -31.00 -29.34
C VAL A 60 -2.29 -30.29 -29.43
N ILE A 61 -1.29 -31.09 -29.79
CA ILE A 61 0.16 -30.87 -29.96
C ILE A 61 0.46 -30.33 -31.37
N GLY A 62 1.51 -29.50 -31.53
CA GLY A 62 2.06 -29.22 -32.86
C GLY A 62 3.24 -28.23 -32.93
N LEU A 63 4.47 -28.74 -32.77
CA LEU A 63 5.75 -28.24 -33.32
C LEU A 63 6.33 -29.39 -34.18
N PRO A 64 7.40 -29.26 -35.00
CA PRO A 64 8.17 -28.08 -35.47
C PRO A 64 8.43 -28.09 -37.00
N HIS A 65 8.99 -27.01 -37.59
CA HIS A 65 9.78 -27.16 -38.83
C HIS A 65 10.86 -26.06 -39.03
N ARG A 66 12.11 -26.52 -39.18
CA ARG A 66 13.36 -25.84 -39.58
C ARG A 66 13.83 -26.59 -40.84
N PRO A 67 14.29 -25.98 -41.95
CA PRO A 67 15.73 -25.66 -42.16
C PRO A 67 15.96 -24.56 -43.26
N PRO A 68 17.12 -24.45 -43.94
CA PRO A 68 18.44 -23.99 -43.45
C PRO A 68 19.08 -22.85 -44.31
N ALA A 69 20.17 -22.31 -43.75
CA ALA A 69 21.44 -21.87 -44.36
C ALA A 69 21.51 -20.73 -45.41
N ALA A 70 22.49 -19.85 -45.11
CA ALA A 70 22.93 -18.66 -45.82
C ALA A 70 23.74 -18.94 -47.11
N PRO A 71 23.95 -17.88 -47.91
CA PRO A 71 25.26 -17.61 -48.49
C PRO A 71 25.79 -16.21 -48.14
N THR A 72 27.09 -16.18 -47.83
CA THR A 72 27.95 -15.02 -47.61
C THR A 72 28.35 -14.37 -48.95
N ALA A 73 28.23 -13.04 -49.07
CA ALA A 73 28.89 -12.22 -50.10
C ALA A 73 28.99 -10.75 -49.63
N PRO A 74 29.90 -9.93 -50.20
CA PRO A 74 30.78 -9.03 -49.45
C PRO A 74 30.28 -7.60 -49.22
N ALA A 75 30.99 -6.94 -48.31
CA ALA A 75 30.83 -5.56 -47.87
C ALA A 75 30.87 -4.52 -49.00
N VAL A 76 29.83 -3.68 -49.03
CA VAL A 76 29.86 -2.36 -49.65
C VAL A 76 29.54 -1.35 -48.55
N SER A 77 30.50 -0.49 -48.25
CA SER A 77 30.37 0.61 -47.29
C SER A 77 29.28 1.58 -47.77
N ALA A 78 28.16 1.60 -47.05
CA ALA A 78 27.11 2.61 -47.19
C ALA A 78 27.12 3.55 -45.97
N PRO A 79 26.68 4.82 -46.12
CA PRO A 79 26.93 5.89 -45.16
C PRO A 79 26.19 5.63 -43.84
N MET A 80 26.82 6.04 -42.72
CA MET A 80 26.24 6.03 -41.38
C MET A 80 24.77 6.48 -41.38
N PRO A 81 23.81 5.63 -40.97
CA PRO A 81 22.52 6.13 -40.57
C PRO A 81 22.72 6.95 -39.30
N SER A 82 22.37 8.24 -39.39
CA SER A 82 22.17 9.09 -38.21
C SER A 82 21.36 8.31 -37.19
N ALA A 83 21.88 8.24 -35.96
CA ALA A 83 21.20 7.64 -34.82
C ALA A 83 19.78 8.22 -34.75
N MET A 84 18.79 7.39 -35.09
CA MET A 84 17.39 7.73 -34.88
C MET A 84 17.17 7.98 -33.39
N PRO A 85 16.35 8.99 -33.02
CA PRO A 85 16.02 9.25 -31.64
C PRO A 85 15.43 8.00 -31.00
N THR A 86 15.95 7.73 -29.81
CA THR A 86 15.56 6.67 -28.88
C THR A 86 14.05 6.51 -28.83
N THR A 87 13.59 5.27 -29.03
CA THR A 87 12.22 4.82 -28.80
C THR A 87 11.66 5.44 -27.52
N SER A 88 10.58 6.22 -27.65
CA SER A 88 9.83 6.71 -26.49
C SER A 88 9.28 5.49 -25.75
N ALA A 89 9.95 5.09 -24.68
CA ALA A 89 9.43 4.06 -23.79
C ALA A 89 8.09 4.56 -23.23
N THR A 90 7.04 3.75 -23.37
CA THR A 90 5.75 4.05 -22.74
C THR A 90 5.95 4.14 -21.22
N PRO A 91 5.44 5.19 -20.55
CA PRO A 91 5.59 5.33 -19.11
C PRO A 91 4.97 4.13 -18.40
N THR A 92 5.65 3.64 -17.36
CA THR A 92 5.17 2.55 -16.53
C THR A 92 4.01 3.01 -15.63
N THR A 93 3.24 2.08 -15.08
CA THR A 93 2.19 2.39 -14.09
C THR A 93 2.73 3.17 -12.90
N SER A 94 3.95 2.87 -12.44
CA SER A 94 4.63 3.62 -11.37
C SER A 94 4.94 5.05 -11.77
N ASP A 95 5.45 5.26 -12.99
CA ASP A 95 5.74 6.62 -13.49
C ASP A 95 4.47 7.46 -13.59
N ARG A 96 3.35 6.84 -13.99
CA ARG A 96 2.05 7.50 -14.06
C ARG A 96 1.51 7.88 -12.69
N ILE A 97 1.57 6.99 -11.69
CA ILE A 97 1.14 7.28 -10.31
C ILE A 97 2.01 8.38 -9.70
N ALA A 98 3.34 8.24 -9.80
CA ALA A 98 4.29 9.22 -9.29
C ALA A 98 4.06 10.60 -9.93
N LYS A 99 3.74 10.64 -11.24
CA LYS A 99 3.40 11.88 -11.93
C LYS A 99 2.10 12.49 -11.43
N ILE A 100 1.03 11.71 -11.27
CA ILE A 100 -0.24 12.22 -10.73
C ILE A 100 -0.02 12.81 -9.34
N LEU A 101 0.66 12.06 -8.47
CA LEU A 101 0.94 12.51 -7.11
C LEU A 101 1.79 13.79 -7.11
N SER A 102 2.89 13.83 -7.87
CA SER A 102 3.75 15.01 -7.98
C SER A 102 3.03 16.23 -8.54
N ASP A 103 2.10 16.06 -9.48
CA ASP A 103 1.35 17.18 -10.06
C ASP A 103 0.25 17.70 -9.09
N LEU A 104 -0.17 16.89 -8.11
CA LEU A 104 -1.20 17.25 -7.10
C LEU A 104 -0.60 17.79 -5.80
N LEU A 105 0.69 17.55 -5.55
CA LEU A 105 1.38 18.01 -4.36
C LEU A 105 1.86 19.46 -4.50
N PRO A 106 2.11 20.16 -3.37
CA PRO A 106 2.71 21.50 -3.41
C PRO A 106 4.02 21.53 -4.20
N PRO A 107 4.34 22.65 -4.87
CA PRO A 107 5.61 22.77 -5.59
C PRO A 107 6.80 22.73 -4.63
N GLY A 108 7.94 22.24 -5.13
CA GLY A 108 9.18 22.13 -4.34
C GLY A 108 9.31 20.85 -3.54
N THR A 109 8.34 19.94 -3.64
CA THR A 109 8.40 18.61 -3.00
C THR A 109 9.14 17.61 -3.89
N SER A 110 9.75 16.60 -3.27
CA SER A 110 10.32 15.46 -3.99
C SER A 110 9.65 14.15 -3.57
N LEU A 111 9.55 13.24 -4.54
CA LEU A 111 9.02 11.90 -4.35
C LEU A 111 10.11 10.88 -4.66
N ARG A 112 10.35 9.94 -3.74
CA ARG A 112 11.27 8.83 -3.93
C ARG A 112 10.56 7.51 -3.68
N GLN A 113 10.36 6.75 -4.74
CA GLN A 113 9.76 5.43 -4.62
C GLN A 113 10.73 4.48 -3.88
N TYR A 114 10.25 3.82 -2.82
CA TYR A 114 11.09 2.88 -2.05
C TYR A 114 10.72 1.41 -2.28
N SER A 115 9.51 1.12 -2.77
CA SER A 115 9.08 -0.24 -3.11
C SER A 115 8.59 -0.33 -4.55
N LYS A 116 8.66 -1.51 -5.16
CA LYS A 116 8.06 -1.74 -6.47
C LYS A 116 6.54 -1.66 -6.32
N VAL A 117 5.88 -0.99 -7.27
CA VAL A 117 4.41 -0.97 -7.34
C VAL A 117 3.88 -2.39 -7.36
N THR A 118 2.94 -2.65 -6.47
CA THR A 118 2.23 -3.92 -6.41
C THR A 118 0.93 -3.75 -7.17
N VAL A 119 0.77 -4.52 -8.24
CA VAL A 119 -0.45 -4.56 -9.05
C VAL A 119 -1.06 -5.95 -8.90
N SER A 120 -2.33 -5.99 -8.54
CA SER A 120 -3.17 -7.19 -8.50
C SER A 120 -4.45 -6.95 -9.30
N ALA A 121 -5.29 -7.97 -9.45
CA ALA A 121 -6.52 -7.87 -10.23
C ALA A 121 -7.47 -6.76 -9.77
N HIS A 122 -7.42 -6.39 -8.49
CA HIS A 122 -8.37 -5.43 -7.89
C HIS A 122 -7.69 -4.31 -7.11
N THR A 123 -6.37 -4.31 -7.00
CA THR A 123 -5.65 -3.35 -6.16
C THR A 123 -4.32 -2.97 -6.78
N ILE A 124 -4.05 -1.67 -6.83
CA ILE A 124 -2.71 -1.12 -7.08
C ILE A 124 -2.25 -0.42 -5.81
N THR A 125 -1.04 -0.75 -5.36
CA THR A 125 -0.40 -0.11 -4.19
C THR A 125 0.93 0.50 -4.61
N PHE A 126 1.11 1.78 -4.27
CA PHE A 126 2.29 2.59 -4.57
C PHE A 126 2.80 3.23 -3.28
N ASP A 127 4.03 2.92 -2.91
CA ASP A 127 4.64 3.40 -1.67
C ASP A 127 5.81 4.35 -1.98
N VAL A 128 5.83 5.51 -1.34
CA VAL A 128 6.75 6.60 -1.68
C VAL A 128 7.19 7.42 -0.47
N GLU A 129 8.45 7.80 -0.46
CA GLU A 129 8.99 8.83 0.41
C GLU A 129 8.62 10.19 -0.16
N TYR A 130 7.93 11.00 0.62
CA TYR A 130 7.62 12.39 0.33
C TYR A 130 8.51 13.29 1.17
N ASP A 131 9.19 14.23 0.52
CA ASP A 131 9.99 15.26 1.18
C ASP A 131 9.56 16.65 0.71
N ASP A 132 9.09 17.46 1.64
CA ASP A 132 8.74 18.88 1.46
C ASP A 132 9.88 19.84 1.85
N GLY A 133 11.06 19.30 2.18
CA GLY A 133 12.21 20.05 2.67
C GLY A 133 12.12 20.45 4.15
N GLN A 134 11.09 20.03 4.89
CA GLN A 134 10.80 20.47 6.26
C GLN A 134 10.89 19.32 7.28
N GLY A 135 12.09 18.90 7.67
CA GLY A 135 12.24 17.88 8.72
C GLY A 135 12.32 16.44 8.20
N GLY A 136 12.83 16.25 6.97
CA GLY A 136 13.21 14.95 6.40
C GLY A 136 12.04 14.15 5.83
N PRO A 137 12.27 13.16 4.95
CA PRO A 137 11.20 12.48 4.24
C PRO A 137 10.21 11.78 5.17
N VAL A 138 9.01 11.53 4.67
CA VAL A 138 7.99 10.70 5.34
C VAL A 138 7.41 9.67 4.37
N ALA A 139 6.86 8.58 4.90
CA ALA A 139 6.20 7.55 4.12
C ALA A 139 4.76 7.96 3.76
N VAL A 140 4.43 7.78 2.48
CA VAL A 140 3.10 7.94 1.89
C VAL A 140 2.77 6.68 1.09
N TRP A 141 1.57 6.15 1.29
CA TRP A 141 1.02 5.05 0.52
C TRP A 141 -0.18 5.54 -0.28
N VAL A 142 -0.25 5.13 -1.53
CA VAL A 142 -1.41 5.32 -2.40
C VAL A 142 -1.94 3.94 -2.77
N THR A 143 -3.20 3.69 -2.48
CA THR A 143 -3.90 2.47 -2.83
C THR A 143 -5.10 2.80 -3.70
N LEU A 144 -5.19 2.13 -4.86
CA LEU A 144 -6.35 2.17 -5.74
C LEU A 144 -7.02 0.80 -5.69
N GLU A 145 -8.30 0.74 -5.35
CA GLU A 145 -9.04 -0.50 -5.26
C GLU A 145 -10.26 -0.49 -6.19
N SER A 146 -10.50 -1.58 -6.92
CA SER A 146 -11.80 -1.79 -7.56
C SER A 146 -12.88 -1.83 -6.48
N ARG A 147 -13.98 -1.10 -6.68
CA ARG A 147 -15.12 -1.16 -5.76
C ARG A 147 -15.66 -2.60 -5.73
N ARG A 148 -15.86 -3.14 -4.53
CA ARG A 148 -16.58 -4.41 -4.36
C ARG A 148 -18.08 -4.16 -4.50
N PRO A 149 -18.82 -4.97 -5.25
CA PRO A 149 -20.25 -4.74 -5.50
C PRO A 149 -21.12 -4.82 -4.23
N THR A 150 -20.62 -5.43 -3.16
CA THR A 150 -21.32 -5.62 -1.89
C THR A 150 -20.66 -4.91 -0.70
N GLY A 151 -19.60 -4.12 -0.94
CA GLY A 151 -18.90 -3.41 0.12
C GLY A 151 -19.52 -2.06 0.39
N GLU A 152 -20.19 -1.91 1.53
CA GLU A 152 -20.48 -0.59 2.10
C GLU A 152 -19.16 0.14 2.36
N ALA A 153 -19.11 1.44 2.09
CA ALA A 153 -17.94 2.24 2.39
C ALA A 153 -17.69 2.17 3.91
N PRO A 154 -16.43 1.99 4.36
CA PRO A 154 -16.14 1.92 5.77
C PRO A 154 -16.41 3.28 6.41
N ASP A 155 -17.52 3.41 7.14
CA ASP A 155 -17.84 4.61 7.91
C ASP A 155 -16.99 4.72 9.20
N CYS A 156 -17.09 5.88 9.85
CA CYS A 156 -16.36 6.11 11.09
C CYS A 156 -16.87 5.25 12.27
N GLU A 157 -18.14 4.82 12.25
CA GLU A 157 -18.76 4.02 13.30
C GLU A 157 -18.20 2.59 13.33
N ASN A 158 -18.18 1.92 12.18
CA ASN A 158 -17.67 0.56 11.99
C ASN A 158 -16.15 0.49 12.08
N ALA A 159 -15.46 1.60 11.75
CA ALA A 159 -14.02 1.66 11.89
C ALA A 159 -13.61 1.56 13.38
N LEU A 160 -14.44 2.02 14.33
CA LEU A 160 -14.18 2.00 15.78
C LEU A 160 -14.15 0.60 16.40
N GLU A 161 -14.87 -0.37 15.83
CA GLU A 161 -15.00 -1.72 16.41
C GLU A 161 -13.77 -2.62 16.19
N ALA A 162 -12.86 -2.26 15.29
CA ALA A 162 -11.69 -3.08 14.95
C ALA A 162 -10.56 -3.07 16.00
N GLY A 163 -10.67 -2.27 17.07
CA GLY A 163 -9.82 -2.37 18.26
C GLY A 163 -8.32 -2.09 18.10
N ASP A 164 -7.89 -1.49 16.98
CA ASP A 164 -6.46 -1.49 16.60
C ASP A 164 -5.75 -0.12 16.68
N ILE A 165 -6.38 0.92 17.23
CA ILE A 165 -5.78 2.26 17.20
C ILE A 165 -6.32 3.15 18.30
N ASP A 166 -5.42 3.65 19.15
CA ASP A 166 -5.65 4.82 20.02
C ASP A 166 -6.08 6.00 19.13
N ARG A 167 -7.39 6.15 18.92
CA ARG A 167 -7.91 7.04 17.89
C ARG A 167 -7.89 8.49 18.36
N LEU A 168 -7.13 9.31 17.65
CA LEU A 168 -7.18 10.77 17.80
C LEU A 168 -8.44 11.37 17.15
N SER A 169 -8.91 10.86 16.00
CA SER A 169 -10.18 11.30 15.37
C SER A 169 -10.57 10.47 14.13
N CYS A 170 -11.86 10.38 13.82
CA CYS A 170 -12.39 9.97 12.53
C CYS A 170 -13.45 10.99 12.07
N LYS A 171 -13.48 11.30 10.78
CA LYS A 171 -14.53 12.12 10.15
C LYS A 171 -14.94 11.50 8.84
N ASP A 172 -16.23 11.38 8.61
CA ASP A 172 -16.84 10.99 7.35
C ASP A 172 -17.71 12.13 6.81
N ALA A 173 -17.84 12.18 5.49
CA ALA A 173 -18.68 13.10 4.77
C ALA A 173 -19.15 12.45 3.48
N VAL A 174 -20.34 12.84 3.03
CA VAL A 174 -20.85 12.47 1.70
C VAL A 174 -20.86 13.74 0.86
N THR A 175 -20.18 13.73 -0.28
CA THR A 175 -20.13 14.86 -1.21
C THR A 175 -21.46 14.98 -1.97
N THR A 176 -21.66 16.09 -2.69
CA THR A 176 -22.90 16.35 -3.44
C THR A 176 -23.16 15.35 -4.58
N ASP A 177 -22.10 14.76 -5.13
CA ASP A 177 -22.13 13.66 -6.11
C ASP A 177 -22.37 12.29 -5.47
N GLY A 178 -22.50 12.23 -4.14
CA GLY A 178 -22.78 11.00 -3.40
C GLY A 178 -21.56 10.12 -3.21
N THR A 179 -20.35 10.69 -3.27
CA THR A 179 -19.10 10.02 -2.94
C THR A 179 -18.87 10.07 -1.44
N ASP A 180 -18.53 8.93 -0.83
CA ASP A 180 -18.18 8.86 0.58
C ASP A 180 -16.70 9.20 0.76
N VAL A 181 -16.41 10.12 1.68
CA VAL A 181 -15.06 10.57 2.05
C VAL A 181 -14.85 10.26 3.50
N VAL A 182 -13.78 9.53 3.81
CA VAL A 182 -13.46 9.10 5.17
C VAL A 182 -12.04 9.52 5.49
N VAL A 183 -11.88 10.27 6.58
CA VAL A 183 -10.59 10.78 7.05
C VAL A 183 -10.35 10.27 8.46
N LYS A 184 -9.32 9.42 8.59
CA LYS A 184 -8.91 8.85 9.87
C LYS A 184 -7.58 9.44 10.30
N ARG A 185 -7.46 9.69 11.60
CA ARG A 185 -6.19 9.98 12.26
C ARG A 185 -5.88 8.89 13.26
N THR A 186 -4.72 8.28 13.08
CA THR A 186 -4.24 7.17 13.89
C THR A 186 -2.93 7.53 14.56
N MET A 187 -2.64 6.85 15.66
CA MET A 187 -1.34 6.90 16.31
C MET A 187 -0.96 5.48 16.74
N SER A 188 0.24 5.04 16.35
CA SER A 188 0.78 3.76 16.83
C SER A 188 1.41 3.93 18.21
N GLY A 189 1.62 2.82 18.92
CA GLY A 189 2.38 2.81 20.18
C GLY A 189 3.83 3.31 20.05
N ALA A 190 4.36 3.42 18.82
CA ALA A 190 5.68 3.99 18.53
C ALA A 190 5.64 5.51 18.26
N GLY A 191 4.50 6.18 18.48
CA GLY A 191 4.33 7.62 18.24
C GLY A 191 4.19 8.02 16.77
N VAL A 192 3.99 7.04 15.87
CA VAL A 192 3.74 7.32 14.45
C VAL A 192 2.29 7.74 14.28
N ILE A 193 2.10 8.97 13.82
CA ILE A 193 0.80 9.52 13.46
C ILE A 193 0.61 9.37 11.96
N ALA A 194 -0.54 8.84 11.54
CA ALA A 194 -0.92 8.77 10.14
C ALA A 194 -2.30 9.41 9.89
N PHE A 195 -2.43 10.02 8.72
CA PHE A 195 -3.70 10.43 8.14
C PHE A 195 -4.03 9.45 7.01
N GLU A 196 -5.18 8.80 7.11
CA GLU A 196 -5.76 7.99 6.03
C GLU A 196 -6.94 8.77 5.46
N CYS A 197 -6.88 9.10 4.17
CA CYS A 197 -7.94 9.77 3.43
C CYS A 197 -8.44 8.82 2.35
N SER A 198 -9.67 8.36 2.49
CA SER A 198 -10.30 7.40 1.60
C SER A 198 -11.46 8.05 0.86
N PHE A 199 -11.48 7.91 -0.46
CA PHE A 199 -12.48 8.44 -1.38
C PHE A 199 -13.18 7.27 -2.08
N HIS A 200 -14.47 7.12 -1.84
CA HIS A 200 -15.29 5.99 -2.28
C HIS A 200 -16.39 6.47 -3.23
N PRO A 201 -16.06 6.73 -4.50
CA PRO A 201 -17.06 7.17 -5.46
C PRO A 201 -18.10 6.06 -5.68
N ARG A 202 -19.31 6.46 -6.07
CA ARG A 202 -20.36 5.49 -6.43
C ARG A 202 -19.93 4.57 -7.57
N ASP A 203 -19.20 5.13 -8.53
CA ASP A 203 -18.68 4.40 -9.68
C ASP A 203 -17.17 4.63 -9.78
N GLY A 204 -16.44 3.58 -10.18
CA GLY A 204 -15.00 3.63 -10.38
C GLY A 204 -14.19 2.98 -9.27
N VAL A 205 -12.99 3.52 -9.02
CA VAL A 205 -12.07 2.99 -8.02
C VAL A 205 -12.12 3.78 -6.72
N VAL A 206 -11.96 3.06 -5.62
CA VAL A 206 -11.68 3.65 -4.31
C VAL A 206 -10.23 4.12 -4.30
N VAL A 207 -10.01 5.34 -3.82
CA VAL A 207 -8.67 5.91 -3.65
C VAL A 207 -8.39 6.06 -2.17
N VAL A 208 -7.33 5.44 -1.67
CA VAL A 208 -6.88 5.58 -0.28
C VAL A 208 -5.47 6.17 -0.29
N ILE A 209 -5.31 7.31 0.39
CA ILE A 209 -3.99 7.91 0.62
C ILE A 209 -3.71 7.88 2.11
N THR A 210 -2.63 7.21 2.50
CA THR A 210 -2.13 7.20 3.86
C THR A 210 -0.82 7.96 3.92
N ALA A 211 -0.74 8.99 4.76
CA ALA A 211 0.46 9.79 4.95
C ALA A 211 0.85 9.82 6.43
N SER A 212 2.12 9.55 6.71
CA SER A 212 2.63 9.46 8.08
C SER A 212 3.52 10.65 8.47
N ASN A 213 3.88 10.73 9.75
CA ASN A 213 4.89 11.62 10.29
C ASN A 213 6.29 10.97 10.40
N GLY A 214 6.54 9.87 9.68
CA GLY A 214 7.71 9.05 9.88
C GLY A 214 8.21 8.36 8.61
N THR A 215 9.35 7.71 8.71
CA THR A 215 9.94 6.91 7.62
C THR A 215 9.79 5.42 7.90
N ILE A 216 9.88 4.62 6.85
CA ILE A 216 10.03 3.17 6.98
C ILE A 216 11.51 2.84 7.10
N ASP A 217 11.88 2.10 8.14
CA ASP A 217 13.29 1.80 8.43
C ASP A 217 13.90 0.87 7.37
N ASN A 218 13.15 -0.15 6.96
CA ASN A 218 13.53 -1.07 5.89
C ASN A 218 12.33 -1.39 4.98
N PRO A 219 12.20 -0.70 3.84
CA PRO A 219 11.05 -0.85 2.95
C PRO A 219 10.97 -2.22 2.28
N THR A 220 12.05 -2.99 2.28
CA THR A 220 12.15 -4.29 1.61
C THR A 220 11.78 -5.48 2.50
N GLU A 221 11.64 -5.28 3.81
CA GLU A 221 11.33 -6.35 4.75
C GLU A 221 9.82 -6.48 5.05
N PRO A 222 9.32 -7.71 5.25
CA PRO A 222 7.96 -7.92 5.72
C PRO A 222 7.77 -7.37 7.14
N GLY A 223 6.62 -6.75 7.40
CA GLY A 223 6.32 -6.16 8.71
C GLY A 223 6.99 -4.80 8.95
N GLN A 224 7.22 -4.06 7.85
CA GLN A 224 7.77 -2.69 7.79
C GLN A 224 7.57 -1.92 9.10
N ARG A 225 8.67 -1.69 9.81
CA ARG A 225 8.68 -0.82 10.99
C ARG A 225 8.79 0.62 10.56
N MET A 226 8.14 1.47 11.32
CA MET A 226 8.15 2.90 11.11
C MET A 226 8.74 3.62 12.30
N THR A 227 9.54 4.63 12.01
CA THR A 227 10.08 5.55 13.01
C THR A 227 9.49 6.92 12.77
N ALA A 228 8.87 7.51 13.79
CA ALA A 228 8.39 8.89 13.72
C ALA A 228 9.59 9.84 13.60
N THR A 229 9.63 10.65 12.54
CA THR A 229 10.68 11.64 12.28
C THR A 229 10.20 13.06 12.52
N ARG A 230 8.87 13.26 12.59
CA ARG A 230 8.21 14.56 12.78
C ARG A 230 7.10 14.47 13.82
N ALA A 231 6.67 15.62 14.32
CA ALA A 231 5.54 15.69 15.26
C ALA A 231 4.18 15.38 14.59
N VAL A 232 4.01 15.71 13.31
CA VAL A 232 2.79 15.47 12.52
C VAL A 232 3.16 15.21 11.04
N PRO A 233 2.27 14.57 10.26
CA PRO A 233 2.44 14.45 8.82
C PRO A 233 2.56 15.84 8.14
N PRO A 234 3.26 15.93 6.99
CA PRO A 234 3.65 17.20 6.36
C PRO A 234 2.48 18.03 5.83
N LEU A 235 1.44 17.36 5.29
CA LEU A 235 0.23 18.03 4.83
C LEU A 235 -0.93 17.77 5.78
N THR A 236 -1.86 18.72 5.81
CA THR A 236 -3.09 18.61 6.58
C THR A 236 -3.99 17.49 6.01
N PRO A 237 -4.90 16.93 6.82
CA PRO A 237 -5.86 15.95 6.32
C PRO A 237 -6.67 16.47 5.12
N SER A 238 -7.10 17.75 5.13
CA SER A 238 -7.84 18.35 4.02
C SER A 238 -7.02 18.45 2.73
N ALA A 239 -5.72 18.69 2.83
CA ALA A 239 -4.83 18.70 1.66
C ALA A 239 -4.71 17.28 1.07
N TRP A 240 -4.54 16.26 1.91
CA TRP A 240 -4.51 14.86 1.45
C TRP A 240 -5.86 14.40 0.87
N SER A 241 -6.98 14.82 1.43
CA SER A 241 -8.31 14.57 0.84
C SER A 241 -8.41 15.18 -0.56
N THR A 242 -7.93 16.41 -0.76
CA THR A 242 -7.92 17.05 -2.09
C THR A 242 -7.09 16.26 -3.10
N VAL A 243 -5.97 15.67 -2.67
CA VAL A 243 -5.17 14.77 -3.53
C VAL A 243 -5.95 13.50 -3.86
N ALA A 244 -6.61 12.88 -2.89
CA ALA A 244 -7.38 11.64 -3.07
C ALA A 244 -8.62 11.83 -3.97
N GLU A 245 -9.26 12.99 -3.91
CA GLU A 245 -10.44 13.38 -4.70
C GLU A 245 -10.14 13.63 -6.19
N SER A 246 -8.87 13.65 -6.59
CA SER A 246 -8.49 13.99 -7.96
C SER A 246 -9.08 13.00 -8.98
N PRO A 247 -9.80 13.47 -10.02
CA PRO A 247 -10.37 12.59 -11.05
C PRO A 247 -9.29 11.87 -11.88
N ARG A 248 -8.02 12.30 -11.78
CA ARG A 248 -6.89 11.66 -12.46
C ARG A 248 -6.67 10.22 -12.01
N TRP A 249 -7.06 9.86 -10.78
CA TRP A 249 -6.99 8.48 -10.29
C TRP A 249 -7.94 7.56 -11.04
N GLN A 250 -9.16 8.03 -11.33
CA GLN A 250 -10.16 7.28 -12.09
C GLN A 250 -9.69 7.03 -13.53
N LEU A 251 -9.10 8.06 -14.16
CA LEU A 251 -8.53 7.93 -15.50
C LEU A 251 -7.38 6.92 -15.55
N LEU A 252 -6.50 6.93 -14.55
CA LEU A 252 -5.43 5.93 -14.44
C LEU A 252 -6.02 4.53 -14.29
N ALA A 253 -6.96 4.32 -13.38
CA ALA A 253 -7.57 3.01 -13.16
C ALA A 253 -8.20 2.41 -14.42
N GLN A 254 -8.90 3.23 -15.21
CA GLN A 254 -9.46 2.82 -16.50
C GLN A 254 -8.37 2.35 -17.49
N GLN A 255 -7.23 3.07 -17.53
CA GLN A 255 -6.09 2.71 -18.37
C GLN A 255 -5.39 1.43 -17.92
N GLU A 256 -5.34 1.18 -16.61
CA GLU A 256 -4.78 -0.05 -16.03
C GLU A 256 -5.79 -1.21 -16.00
N HIS A 257 -7.01 -1.00 -16.53
CA HIS A 257 -8.10 -1.96 -16.55
C HIS A 257 -8.49 -2.48 -15.16
N LEU A 258 -8.27 -1.66 -14.12
CA LEU A 258 -8.96 -1.80 -12.83
C LEU A 258 -10.44 -1.49 -13.08
N THR A 259 -11.17 -2.51 -13.50
CA THR A 259 -12.60 -2.40 -13.72
C THR A 259 -13.32 -2.70 -12.41
N PRO A 260 -14.37 -1.93 -12.07
CA PRO A 260 -15.30 -2.35 -11.04
C PRO A 260 -15.92 -3.68 -11.49
N GLU A 261 -16.07 -4.62 -10.56
CA GLU A 261 -16.78 -5.86 -10.84
C GLU A 261 -18.25 -5.52 -11.16
N PRO A 262 -18.86 -6.12 -12.19
CA PRO A 262 -20.23 -5.81 -12.61
C PRO A 262 -21.29 -6.18 -11.57
#